data_AF-A0A3B1AB86-F1
#
_entry.id   AF-A0A3B1AB86-F1
#
_cell.length_a   1.000
_cell.length_b   1.000
_cell.length_c   1.000
_cell.angle_alpha   90.00
_cell.angle_beta   90.00
_cell.angle_gamma   90.00
#
_symmetry.space_group_name_H-M   'P 1'
#
loop_
_entity.id
_entity.type
_entity.pdbx_description
1 polymer ?
#
loop_
_entity_poly.entity_id
_entity_poly.type
_entity_poly.pdbx_seq_one_letter_code
_entity_poly.pdbx_strand_id
1 'polypeptide(L)'
;MKLLAIETATDACSAALSIDGELRERFEIAPRAHTERILPMIDELMAEADITISQVDAMAFGCGPGAFTGVRIAVGVTQGIAFAADLPVVP
;
A
#
# COMPACT_ATOMS: atom_id res chain seq x y z
N MET A 1 -15.04 2.11 -7.46
CA MET A 1 -14.31 1.65 -6.27
C MET A 1 -12.85 2.06 -6.38
N LYS A 2 -12.33 2.69 -5.33
CA LYS A 2 -10.94 3.13 -5.17
C LYS A 2 -10.27 2.25 -4.14
N LEU A 3 -9.35 1.40 -4.57
CA LEU A 3 -8.64 0.45 -3.71
C LEU A 3 -7.15 0.78 -3.70
N LEU A 4 -6.57 0.97 -2.51
CA LEU A 4 -5.14 1.10 -2.32
C LEU A 4 -4.57 -0.20 -1.77
N ALA A 5 -3.59 -0.79 -2.45
CA ALA A 5 -2.98 -2.06 -2.08
C ALA A 5 -1.46 -1.92 -1.87
N ILE A 6 -0.90 -2.62 -0.88
CA ILE A 6 0.55 -2.63 -0.62
C ILE A 6 1.12 -4.04 -0.39
N GLU A 7 2.36 -4.26 -0.81
CA GLU A 7 3.10 -5.52 -0.60
C GLU A 7 4.57 -5.23 -0.25
N THR A 8 5.06 -5.88 0.80
CA THR A 8 6.45 -5.72 1.29
C THR A 8 7.05 -7.04 1.83
N ALA A 9 6.39 -8.18 1.61
CA ALA A 9 6.76 -9.49 2.14
C ALA A 9 7.95 -10.14 1.41
N THR A 10 8.40 -9.60 0.27
CA THR A 10 9.53 -10.14 -0.51
C THR A 10 10.62 -9.07 -0.66
N ASP A 11 11.65 -9.33 -1.47
CA ASP A 11 12.64 -8.30 -1.82
C ASP A 11 12.03 -7.14 -2.62
N ALA A 12 10.85 -7.34 -3.22
CA ALA A 12 10.09 -6.28 -3.86
C ALA A 12 9.30 -5.47 -2.81
N CYS A 13 9.20 -4.17 -3.07
CA CYS A 13 8.29 -3.23 -2.42
C CYS A 13 7.35 -2.68 -3.49
N SER A 14 6.05 -2.76 -3.26
CA SER A 14 5.07 -2.22 -4.20
C SER A 14 3.85 -1.62 -3.51
N ALA A 15 3.28 -0.64 -4.20
CA ALA A 15 1.98 -0.06 -3.90
C ALA A 15 1.20 0.08 -5.20
N ALA A 16 -0.12 -0.07 -5.14
CA ALA A 16 -0.99 0.08 -6.29
C ALA A 16 -2.30 0.77 -5.91
N LEU A 17 -2.76 1.66 -6.77
CA LEU A 17 -4.04 2.35 -6.65
C LEU A 17 -4.90 1.96 -7.85
N SER A 18 -6.03 1.31 -7.56
CA SER A 18 -7.07 1.02 -8.55
C SER A 18 -8.19 2.04 -8.39
N ILE A 19 -8.57 2.71 -9.47
CA ILE A 19 -9.72 3.63 -9.54
C ILE A 19 -10.65 3.12 -10.63
N ASP A 20 -11.77 2.53 -10.24
CA ASP A 20 -12.80 2.03 -11.18
C ASP A 20 -12.24 1.07 -12.25
N GLY A 21 -11.22 0.30 -11.88
CA GLY A 21 -10.55 -0.68 -12.76
C GLY A 21 -9.32 -0.15 -13.49
N GLU A 22 -9.05 1.16 -13.45
CA GLU A 22 -7.79 1.72 -13.92
C GLU A 22 -6.71 1.56 -12.84
N LEU A 23 -5.59 0.91 -13.18
CA LEU A 23 -4.51 0.58 -12.26
C LEU A 23 -3.31 1.50 -12.45
N ARG A 24 -2.84 2.09 -11.36
CA ARG A 24 -1.53 2.76 -11.26
C ARG A 24 -0.70 2.04 -10.21
N GLU A 25 0.57 1.80 -10.48
CA GLU A 25 1.45 1.09 -9.55
C GLU A 25 2.83 1.74 -9.39
N ARG A 26 3.46 1.40 -8.28
CA ARG A 26 4.87 1.58 -8.02
C ARG A 26 5.44 0.24 -7.61
N PHE A 27 6.57 -0.10 -8.21
CA PHE A 27 7.26 -1.35 -7.95
C PHE A 27 8.77 -1.10 -7.95
N GLU A 28 9.44 -1.65 -6.95
CA GLU A 28 10.89 -1.58 -6.84
C GLU A 28 11.42 -2.85 -6.18
N ILE A 29 12.52 -3.39 -6.70
CA ILE A 29 13.31 -4.38 -5.96
C ILE A 29 14.14 -3.60 -4.93
N ALA A 30 13.65 -3.53 -3.71
CA ALA A 30 14.11 -2.63 -2.66
C ALA A 30 14.47 -3.39 -1.38
N PRO A 31 15.43 -4.34 -1.42
CA PRO A 31 15.76 -5.17 -0.28
C PRO A 31 16.22 -4.28 0.89
N ARG A 32 15.55 -4.43 2.05
CA ARG A 32 15.79 -3.67 3.29
C ARG A 32 15.39 -2.19 3.25
N ALA A 33 14.82 -1.69 2.15
CA ALA A 33 14.39 -0.29 2.02
C ALA A 33 12.86 -0.13 2.05
N HIS A 34 12.09 -1.19 2.34
CA HIS A 34 10.62 -1.16 2.36
C HIS A 34 10.02 -0.03 3.21
N THR A 35 10.58 0.24 4.39
CA THR A 35 10.10 1.33 5.27
C THR A 35 10.34 2.73 4.71
N GLU A 36 11.38 2.88 3.89
CA GLU A 36 11.74 4.15 3.26
C GLU A 36 10.97 4.39 1.96
N ARG A 37 10.52 3.30 1.30
CA ARG A 37 9.88 3.37 -0.02
C ARG A 37 8.37 3.33 0.01
N ILE A 38 7.76 2.57 0.93
CA ILE A 38 6.33 2.29 0.83
C ILE A 38 5.44 3.53 0.99
N LEU A 39 5.75 4.43 1.93
CA LEU A 39 4.98 5.66 2.10
C LEU A 39 5.16 6.63 0.92
N PRO A 40 6.40 6.92 0.44
CA PRO A 40 6.57 7.69 -0.79
C PRO A 40 5.85 7.12 -2.01
N MET A 41 5.84 5.78 -2.19
CA MET A 41 5.11 5.14 -3.27
C MET A 41 3.60 5.41 -3.21
N ILE A 42 3.02 5.36 -2.00
CA ILE A 42 1.62 5.71 -1.78
C ILE A 42 1.39 7.19 -2.11
N ASP A 43 2.21 8.09 -1.58
CA ASP A 43 2.07 9.54 -1.81
C ASP A 43 2.14 9.89 -3.30
N GLU A 44 3.07 9.29 -4.04
CA GLU A 44 3.20 9.45 -5.49
C GLU A 44 1.93 9.01 -6.24
N LEU A 45 1.33 7.87 -5.86
CA LEU A 45 0.10 7.38 -6.48
C LEU A 45 -1.11 8.27 -6.19
N MET A 46 -1.22 8.75 -4.95
CA MET A 46 -2.30 9.65 -4.52
C MET A 46 -2.19 11.00 -5.22
N ALA A 47 -0.97 11.55 -5.33
CA ALA A 47 -0.70 12.79 -6.04
C ALA A 47 -0.94 12.65 -7.56
N GLU A 48 -0.52 11.55 -8.18
CA GLU A 48 -0.75 11.28 -9.61
C GLU A 48 -2.25 11.19 -9.93
N ALA A 49 -3.04 10.61 -9.04
CA ALA A 49 -4.49 10.48 -9.19
C ALA A 49 -5.28 11.72 -8.73
N ASP A 50 -4.63 12.74 -8.17
CA ASP A 50 -5.24 13.94 -7.56
C ASP A 50 -6.35 13.58 -6.56
N ILE A 51 -6.08 12.61 -5.69
CA ILE A 51 -7.00 12.20 -4.62
C ILE A 51 -6.33 12.20 -3.25
N THR A 52 -7.17 12.30 -2.23
CA THR A 52 -6.77 12.19 -0.82
C THR A 52 -7.16 10.82 -0.26
N ILE A 53 -6.55 10.43 0.86
CA ILE A 53 -6.80 9.11 1.47
C ILE A 53 -8.27 8.90 1.89
N SER A 54 -8.99 9.97 2.23
CA SER A 54 -10.42 9.92 2.57
C SER A 54 -11.32 9.60 1.38
N GLN A 55 -10.78 9.61 0.16
CA GLN A 55 -11.48 9.20 -1.05
C GLN A 55 -11.18 7.75 -1.44
N VAL A 56 -10.33 7.04 -0.69
CA VAL A 56 -10.11 5.60 -0.88
C VAL A 56 -11.23 4.84 -0.20
N ASP A 57 -11.74 3.79 -0.84
CA ASP A 57 -12.87 3.01 -0.31
C ASP A 57 -12.41 1.86 0.59
N ALA A 58 -11.19 1.35 0.38
CA ALA A 58 -10.61 0.24 1.15
C ALA A 58 -9.08 0.19 1.02
N MET A 59 -8.44 -0.42 2.01
CA MET A 59 -7.04 -0.83 1.97
C MET A 59 -6.93 -2.33 1.71
N ALA A 60 -5.98 -2.75 0.87
CA ALA A 60 -5.55 -4.14 0.76
C ALA A 60 -4.06 -4.26 1.09
N PHE A 61 -3.64 -5.43 1.58
CA PHE A 61 -2.22 -5.66 1.83
C PHE A 61 -1.85 -7.13 1.70
N GLY A 62 -0.59 -7.40 1.38
CA GLY A 62 -0.05 -8.75 1.41
C GLY A 62 0.01 -9.33 2.82
N CYS A 63 -0.84 -10.29 3.15
CA CYS A 63 -0.79 -11.00 4.45
C CYS A 63 0.29 -12.10 4.54
N GLY A 64 1.14 -12.21 3.51
CA GLY A 64 2.20 -13.22 3.38
C GLY A 64 1.72 -14.52 2.70
N PRO A 65 2.52 -15.59 2.72
CA PRO A 65 3.79 -15.74 3.44
C PRO A 65 4.93 -14.90 2.86
N GLY A 66 5.97 -14.65 3.65
CA GLY A 66 7.18 -13.94 3.22
C GLY A 66 8.09 -13.56 4.39
N ALA A 67 8.99 -12.60 4.17
CA ALA A 67 9.92 -12.10 5.16
C ALA A 67 9.17 -11.57 6.39
N PHE A 68 9.56 -12.05 7.58
CA PHE A 68 8.93 -11.72 8.86
C PHE A 68 8.79 -10.22 9.12
N THR A 69 9.83 -9.46 8.76
CA THR A 69 9.86 -7.99 8.87
C THR A 69 8.98 -7.35 7.81
N GLY A 70 9.07 -7.83 6.56
CA GLY A 70 8.27 -7.32 5.43
C GLY A 70 6.78 -7.39 5.70
N VAL A 71 6.25 -8.57 6.04
CA VAL A 71 4.82 -8.74 6.34
C VAL A 71 4.35 -7.79 7.46
N ARG A 72 5.19 -7.55 8.48
CA ARG A 72 4.86 -6.62 9.58
C ARG A 72 4.86 -5.16 9.14
N ILE A 73 5.69 -4.79 8.18
CA ILE A 73 5.68 -3.45 7.59
C ILE A 73 4.36 -3.23 6.85
N ALA A 74 3.96 -4.15 5.96
CA ALA A 74 2.67 -4.08 5.27
C ALA A 74 1.50 -3.97 6.26
N VAL A 75 1.44 -4.84 7.27
CA VAL A 75 0.39 -4.80 8.30
C VAL A 75 0.39 -3.45 9.03
N GLY A 76 1.54 -2.97 9.49
CA GLY A 76 1.64 -1.74 10.29
C GLY A 76 1.25 -0.49 9.50
N VAL A 77 1.72 -0.36 8.26
CA VAL A 77 1.36 0.77 7.38
C VAL A 77 -0.14 0.75 7.07
N THR A 78 -0.68 -0.41 6.67
CA THR A 78 -2.10 -0.55 6.39
C THR A 78 -2.97 -0.21 7.59
N GLN A 79 -2.63 -0.73 8.77
CA GLN A 79 -3.37 -0.44 10.00
C GLN A 79 -3.34 1.04 10.35
N GLY A 80 -2.18 1.71 10.23
CA GLY A 80 -2.04 3.13 10.52
C GLY A 80 -2.92 4.00 9.59
N ILE A 81 -2.86 3.72 8.30
CA ILE A 81 -3.66 4.43 7.28
C ILE A 81 -5.15 4.16 7.47
N ALA A 82 -5.54 2.89 7.58
CA ALA A 82 -6.93 2.50 7.69
C ALA A 82 -7.58 3.01 8.98
N PHE A 83 -6.84 3.01 10.10
CA PHE A 83 -7.32 3.57 11.36
C PHE A 83 -7.55 5.08 11.27
N ALA A 84 -6.64 5.82 10.61
CA ALA A 84 -6.74 7.27 10.47
C ALA A 84 -7.90 7.70 9.56
N ALA A 85 -8.22 6.90 8.54
CA ALA A 85 -9.23 7.22 7.53
C ALA A 85 -10.54 6.40 7.66
N ASP A 86 -10.69 5.62 8.73
CA ASP A 86 -11.85 4.71 8.97
C ASP A 86 -12.15 3.79 7.79
N LEU A 87 -11.09 3.16 7.25
CA LEU A 87 -11.19 2.32 6.05
C LEU A 87 -11.31 0.83 6.40
N PRO A 88 -12.15 0.07 5.66
CA PRO A 88 -12.10 -1.37 5.71
C PRO A 88 -10.78 -1.91 5.14
N VAL A 89 -10.35 -3.06 5.65
CA VAL A 89 -9.07 -3.70 5.30
C VAL A 89 -9.31 -5.09 4.73
N VAL A 90 -8.63 -5.41 3.64
CA VAL A 90 -8.61 -6.74 3.00
C VAL A 90 -7.20 -7.35 3.10
N PRO A 91 -7.04 -8.52 3.75
CA PRO A 91 -5.75 -9.22 3.83
C PRO A 91 -5.44 -10.05 2.57
#